data_AF-A0A0H5QQJ3-F1
#
_entry.id   AF-A0A0H5QQJ3-F1
#
_cell.length_a   1.000
_cell.length_b   1.000
_cell.length_c   1.000
_cell.angle_alpha   90.00
_cell.angle_beta   90.00
_cell.angle_gamma   90.00
#
_symmetry.space_group_name_H-M   'P 1'
#
loop_
_entity.id
_entity.type
_entity.pdbx_description
1 polymer ?
#
loop_
_entity_poly.entity_id
_entity_poly.type
_entity_poly.pdbx_seq_one_letter_code
_entity_poly.pdbx_strand_id
1 'polypeptide(L)'
;ILVLRPRLSLEDLKAREKEDAAMQAVMDAQRIDPQRMSPMFSASEDGLTISYCGDDNEANKGAALFTSGFDCAQGGIFAFELRIEALPKEFWEICVGIADHDHPIDRWVGGTATSWS
;
A
#
# COMPACT_ATOMS: atom_id res chain seq x y z
N ILE A 1 -0.21 32.58 -23.36
CA ILE A 1 -1.02 31.53 -24.03
C ILE A 1 -2.41 31.58 -23.41
N LEU A 2 -3.45 31.87 -24.20
CA LEU A 2 -4.84 31.90 -23.74
C LEU A 2 -5.43 30.52 -24.00
N VAL A 3 -5.60 29.72 -22.94
CA VAL A 3 -6.14 28.35 -23.03
C VAL A 3 -7.66 28.41 -22.88
N LEU A 4 -8.38 28.41 -24.00
CA LEU A 4 -9.83 28.21 -24.00
C LEU A 4 -10.12 26.72 -23.82
N ARG A 5 -10.61 26.32 -22.64
CA ARG A 5 -11.15 24.96 -22.47
C ARG A 5 -12.56 24.92 -23.06
N PRO A 6 -12.91 23.91 -23.88
CA PRO A 6 -14.27 23.74 -24.36
C PRO A 6 -15.23 23.54 -23.17
N ARG A 7 -16.46 24.06 -23.28
CA ARG A 7 -17.55 23.73 -22.35
C ARG A 7 -17.88 22.26 -22.55
N LEU A 8 -17.34 21.41 -21.67
CA LEU A 8 -17.70 20.00 -21.58
C LEU A 8 -19.21 19.88 -21.36
N SER A 9 -19.82 18.89 -22.00
CA SER A 9 -21.23 18.59 -21.76
C SER A 9 -21.43 18.07 -20.33
N LEU A 10 -22.66 18.13 -19.81
CA LEU A 10 -23.01 17.56 -18.49
C LEU A 10 -22.71 16.06 -18.41
N GLU A 11 -22.68 15.35 -19.54
CA GLU A 11 -22.36 13.92 -19.59
C GLU A 11 -20.86 13.68 -19.50
N ASP A 12 -20.03 14.50 -20.16
CA ASP A 12 -18.57 14.42 -20.08
C ASP A 12 -18.04 14.77 -18.67
N LEU A 13 -18.71 15.70 -17.98
CA LEU A 13 -18.41 16.04 -16.59
C LEU A 13 -18.69 14.87 -15.65
N LYS A 14 -19.84 14.21 -15.79
CA LYS A 14 -20.21 13.04 -14.99
C LYS A 14 -19.32 11.83 -15.28
N ALA A 15 -18.91 11.64 -16.53
CA ALA A 15 -17.98 10.57 -16.89
C ALA A 15 -16.61 10.77 -16.22
N ARG A 16 -16.10 12.01 -16.20
CA ARG A 16 -14.87 12.36 -15.48
C ARG A 16 -14.98 12.21 -13.98
N GLU A 17 -16.05 12.67 -13.35
CA GLU A 17 -16.26 12.48 -11.91
C GLU A 17 -16.27 10.99 -11.54
N LYS A 18 -16.79 10.13 -12.41
CA LYS A 18 -16.78 8.68 -12.22
C LYS A 18 -15.39 8.06 -12.42
N GLU A 19 -14.62 8.54 -13.39
CA GLU A 19 -13.23 8.13 -13.60
C GLU A 19 -12.34 8.57 -12.43
N ASP A 20 -12.49 9.82 -11.97
CA ASP A 20 -11.77 10.36 -10.82
C ASP A 20 -12.12 9.60 -9.54
N ALA A 21 -13.40 9.26 -9.32
CA ALA A 21 -13.83 8.44 -8.19
C ALA A 21 -13.26 7.01 -8.26
N ALA A 22 -13.21 6.41 -9.45
CA ALA A 22 -12.62 5.09 -9.63
C ALA A 22 -11.11 5.11 -9.40
N MET A 23 -10.43 6.15 -9.88
CA MET A 23 -8.99 6.34 -9.66
C MET A 23 -8.68 6.59 -8.18
N GLN A 24 -9.46 7.42 -7.51
CA GLN A 24 -9.32 7.66 -6.08
C GLN A 24 -9.54 6.39 -5.26
N ALA A 25 -10.54 5.56 -5.61
CA ALA A 25 -10.77 4.28 -4.95
C ALA A 25 -9.57 3.31 -5.10
N VAL A 26 -8.89 3.32 -6.26
CA VAL A 26 -7.65 2.55 -6.46
C VAL A 26 -6.51 3.11 -5.61
N MET A 27 -6.36 4.44 -5.54
CA MET A 27 -5.33 5.05 -4.70
C MET A 27 -5.56 4.79 -3.21
N ASP A 28 -6.81 4.88 -2.74
CA ASP A 28 -7.17 4.62 -1.35
C ASP A 28 -6.98 3.14 -0.98
N ALA A 29 -7.23 2.23 -1.92
CA ALA A 29 -6.94 0.80 -1.78
C ALA A 29 -5.44 0.50 -1.61
N GLN A 30 -4.57 1.34 -2.17
CA GLN A 30 -3.11 1.19 -2.17
C GLN A 30 -2.41 1.89 -0.99
N ARG A 31 -3.16 2.39 0.00
CA ARG A 31 -2.60 2.95 1.23
C ARG A 31 -2.43 1.88 2.29
N ILE A 32 -1.41 2.04 3.13
CA ILE A 32 -1.23 1.21 4.32
C ILE A 32 -2.36 1.46 5.30
N ASP A 33 -2.94 0.39 5.83
CA ASP A 33 -3.93 0.48 6.89
C ASP A 33 -3.21 0.59 8.25
N PRO A 34 -3.38 1.71 8.98
CA PRO A 34 -2.75 1.89 10.28
C PRO A 34 -3.13 0.82 11.31
N GLN A 35 -4.27 0.15 11.17
CA GLN A 35 -4.69 -0.96 12.04
C GLN A 35 -4.03 -2.29 11.66
N ARG A 36 -3.48 -2.38 10.45
CA ARG A 36 -2.83 -3.57 9.89
C ARG A 36 -1.34 -3.37 9.72
N MET A 37 -0.75 -2.69 10.69
CA MET A 37 0.66 -2.33 10.72
C MET A 37 1.23 -2.64 12.11
N SER A 38 2.41 -3.24 12.14
CA SER A 38 3.13 -3.47 13.39
C SER A 38 3.36 -2.15 14.15
N PRO A 39 3.29 -2.13 15.49
CA PRO A 39 3.59 -0.95 16.30
C PRO A 39 5.00 -0.38 16.11
N MET A 40 5.89 -1.15 15.49
CA MET A 40 7.27 -0.73 15.21
C MET A 40 7.39 0.08 13.92
N PHE A 41 6.32 0.23 13.15
CA PHE A 41 6.28 1.07 11.96
C PHE A 41 5.46 2.32 12.20
N SER A 42 5.78 3.36 11.44
CA SER A 42 4.92 4.51 11.22
C SER A 42 4.65 4.65 9.73
N ALA A 43 3.48 5.19 9.39
CA ALA A 43 3.13 5.57 8.04
C ALA A 43 3.03 7.10 7.94
N SER A 44 3.39 7.65 6.78
CA SER A 44 3.09 9.05 6.44
C SER A 44 1.57 9.31 6.43
N GLU A 45 1.17 10.58 6.50
CA GLU A 45 -0.26 10.96 6.50
C GLU A 45 -1.02 10.47 5.27
N ASP A 46 -0.34 10.35 4.13
CA ASP A 46 -0.90 9.81 2.89
C ASP A 46 -0.90 8.27 2.82
N GLY A 47 -0.31 7.59 3.80
CA GLY A 47 -0.25 6.13 3.89
C GLY A 47 0.63 5.45 2.84
N LEU A 48 1.49 6.21 2.13
CA LEU A 48 2.32 5.69 1.04
C LEU A 48 3.77 5.41 1.45
N THR A 49 4.26 6.07 2.49
CA THR A 49 5.62 5.88 3.02
C THR A 49 5.54 5.18 4.36
N ILE A 50 6.31 4.10 4.52
CA ILE A 50 6.45 3.37 5.78
C ILE A 50 7.85 3.61 6.30
N SER A 51 7.98 3.89 7.59
CA SER A 51 9.26 4.00 8.30
C SER A 51 9.30 3.02 9.46
N TYR A 52 10.41 2.30 9.61
CA TYR A 52 10.68 1.53 10.82
C TYR A 52 11.12 2.47 11.95
N CYS A 53 10.52 2.28 13.12
CA CYS A 53 10.71 3.11 14.31
C CYS A 53 10.98 2.28 15.58
N GLY A 54 11.14 0.96 15.45
CA GLY A 54 11.49 0.08 16.56
C GLY A 54 12.96 0.16 16.94
N ASP A 55 13.31 -0.42 18.10
CA ASP A 55 14.71 -0.63 18.47
C ASP A 55 15.32 -1.75 17.62
N ASP A 56 16.66 -1.77 17.48
CA ASP A 56 17.36 -2.81 16.72
C ASP A 56 17.52 -4.09 17.56
N ASN A 57 16.54 -4.99 17.47
CA ASN A 57 16.54 -6.30 18.13
C ASN A 57 16.00 -7.34 17.16
N GLU A 58 16.62 -8.53 17.05
CA GLU A 58 16.18 -9.61 16.15
C GLU A 58 14.74 -10.08 16.43
N ALA A 59 14.21 -9.80 17.62
CA ALA A 59 12.82 -10.06 17.99
C ALA A 59 11.81 -9.09 17.32
N ASN A 60 12.29 -7.94 16.82
CA ASN A 60 11.48 -6.88 16.26
C ASN A 60 11.18 -7.17 14.79
N LYS A 61 10.22 -8.07 14.60
CA LYS A 61 9.70 -8.52 13.31
C LYS A 61 8.29 -8.00 13.11
N GLY A 62 7.94 -7.56 11.91
CA GLY A 62 6.58 -7.11 11.65
C GLY A 62 6.28 -6.85 10.19
N ALA A 63 5.00 -6.62 9.93
CA ALA A 63 4.49 -6.30 8.61
C ALA A 63 3.62 -5.04 8.65
N ALA A 64 3.50 -4.41 7.48
CA ALA A 64 2.51 -3.38 7.18
C ALA A 64 1.74 -3.84 5.94
N LEU A 65 0.42 -3.81 6.01
CA LEU A 65 -0.45 -4.32 4.96
C LEU A 65 -1.29 -3.18 4.36
N PHE A 66 -1.61 -3.31 3.08
CA PHE A 66 -2.52 -2.38 2.40
C PHE A 66 -3.94 -2.48 2.96
N THR A 67 -4.68 -1.37 2.87
CA THR A 67 -6.07 -1.22 3.32
C THR A 67 -7.00 -2.16 2.58
N SER A 68 -6.79 -2.29 1.28
CA SER A 68 -7.56 -3.21 0.45
C SER A 68 -6.64 -4.27 -0.12
N GLY A 69 -7.01 -5.53 0.11
CA GLY A 69 -6.37 -6.66 -0.55
C GLY A 69 -6.80 -6.79 -2.01
N PHE A 70 -6.04 -7.57 -2.77
CA PHE A 70 -6.45 -8.02 -4.09
C PHE A 70 -7.30 -9.30 -3.96
N ASP A 71 -8.50 -9.29 -4.56
CA ASP A 71 -9.35 -10.48 -4.61
C ASP A 71 -8.96 -11.38 -5.80
N CYS A 72 -8.19 -12.42 -5.51
CA CYS A 72 -7.76 -13.40 -6.50
C CYS A 72 -8.94 -14.07 -7.24
N ALA A 73 -10.15 -14.11 -6.67
CA ALA A 73 -11.31 -14.73 -7.29
C ALA A 73 -11.93 -13.87 -8.40
N GLN A 74 -11.72 -12.55 -8.39
CA GLN A 74 -12.22 -11.64 -9.44
C GLN A 74 -11.40 -11.73 -10.74
N GLY A 75 -10.26 -12.41 -10.70
CA GLY A 75 -9.32 -12.47 -11.81
C GLY A 75 -8.63 -11.14 -12.08
N GLY A 76 -7.62 -11.16 -12.95
CA GLY A 76 -6.84 -9.97 -13.32
C GLY A 76 -5.36 -10.08 -12.94
N ILE A 77 -4.62 -9.01 -13.19
CA ILE A 77 -3.20 -8.87 -12.86
C ILE A 77 -3.07 -7.71 -11.89
N PHE A 78 -2.53 -7.99 -10.72
CA PHE A 78 -2.13 -6.96 -9.76
C PHE A 78 -0.62 -6.75 -9.83
N ALA A 79 -0.21 -5.49 -9.93
CA ALA A 79 1.19 -5.09 -9.92
C ALA A 79 1.33 -3.86 -9.03
N PHE A 80 2.40 -3.82 -8.26
CA PHE A 80 2.80 -2.67 -7.47
C PHE A 80 4.32 -2.53 -7.53
N GLU A 81 4.79 -1.30 -7.36
CA GLU A 81 6.21 -0.99 -7.30
C GLU A 81 6.50 -0.37 -5.93
N LEU A 82 7.66 -0.69 -5.37
CA LEU A 82 8.13 -0.12 -4.12
C LEU A 82 9.47 0.58 -4.34
N ARG A 83 9.62 1.77 -3.77
CA ARG A 83 10.86 2.53 -3.74
C ARG A 83 11.43 2.50 -2.33
N ILE A 84 12.69 2.07 -2.20
CA ILE A 84 13.42 2.15 -0.93
C ILE A 84 14.06 3.54 -0.85
N GLU A 85 13.53 4.41 0.00
CA GLU A 85 14.06 5.76 0.22
C GLU A 85 15.38 5.75 0.98
N ALA A 86 15.44 4.95 2.04
CA ALA A 86 16.60 4.81 2.90
C ALA A 86 16.65 3.39 3.48
N LEU A 87 17.83 2.78 3.44
CA LEU A 87 18.12 1.52 4.13
C LEU A 87 19.34 1.77 5.04
N PRO A 88 19.12 1.96 6.35
CA PRO A 88 20.23 2.14 7.28
C PRO A 88 21.13 0.89 7.27
N LYS A 89 22.43 1.06 7.54
CA LYS A 89 23.41 -0.04 7.44
C LYS A 89 23.14 -1.17 8.43
N GLU A 90 22.43 -0.85 9.50
CA GLU A 90 22.00 -1.76 10.56
C GLU A 90 20.89 -2.70 10.08
N PHE A 91 20.09 -2.28 9.09
CA PHE A 91 19.07 -3.12 8.47
C PHE A 91 19.65 -3.84 7.26
N TRP A 92 19.53 -5.16 7.28
CA TRP A 92 20.07 -6.03 6.23
C TRP A 92 18.98 -6.58 5.30
N GLU A 93 17.70 -6.41 5.64
CA GLU A 93 16.61 -7.04 4.91
C GLU A 93 15.31 -6.22 4.94
N ILE A 94 14.66 -6.12 3.78
CA ILE A 94 13.26 -5.70 3.62
C ILE A 94 12.59 -6.83 2.84
N CYS A 95 11.54 -7.44 3.41
CA CYS A 95 10.73 -8.43 2.69
C CYS A 95 9.50 -7.76 2.12
N VAL A 96 9.32 -7.88 0.81
CA VAL A 96 8.17 -7.36 0.07
C VAL A 96 7.42 -8.54 -0.52
N GLY A 97 6.10 -8.59 -0.38
CA GLY A 97 5.36 -9.78 -0.77
C GLY A 97 3.86 -9.64 -0.67
N ILE A 98 3.19 -10.80 -0.71
CA ILE A 98 1.74 -10.94 -0.65
C ILE A 98 1.40 -11.76 0.59
N ALA A 99 0.32 -11.39 1.28
CA ALA A 99 -0.17 -12.11 2.44
C ALA A 99 -1.70 -12.15 2.43
N ASP A 100 -2.26 -13.20 3.04
CA ASP A 100 -3.71 -13.30 3.22
C ASP A 100 -4.22 -12.19 4.14
N HIS A 101 -5.53 -11.95 4.05
CA HIS A 101 -6.18 -10.91 4.85
C HIS A 101 -6.05 -11.13 6.35
N ASP A 102 -5.75 -12.31 6.89
CA ASP A 102 -5.59 -12.54 8.33
C ASP A 102 -4.12 -12.63 8.77
N HIS A 103 -3.16 -12.30 7.88
CA HIS A 103 -1.75 -12.37 8.21
C HIS A 103 -1.39 -11.52 9.43
N PRO A 104 -0.68 -12.11 10.42
CA PRO A 104 -0.36 -11.43 11.67
C PRO A 104 0.73 -10.36 11.47
N ILE A 105 0.50 -9.18 12.03
CA ILE A 105 1.35 -7.99 11.84
C ILE A 105 2.66 -8.03 12.66
N ASP A 106 2.82 -8.99 13.58
CA ASP A 106 4.04 -9.24 14.37
C ASP A 106 4.98 -10.26 13.69
N ARG A 107 4.69 -10.63 12.43
CA ARG A 107 5.49 -11.56 11.63
C ARG A 107 5.95 -10.90 10.33
N TRP A 108 6.99 -11.48 9.73
CA TRP A 108 7.38 -11.11 8.37
C TRP A 108 6.38 -11.67 7.37
N VAL A 109 6.18 -10.91 6.30
CA VAL A 109 5.65 -11.46 5.06
C VAL A 109 6.62 -12.54 4.57
N GLY A 110 6.11 -13.71 4.18
CA GLY A 110 6.88 -14.92 3.88
C GLY A 110 7.23 -15.80 5.09
N GLY A 111 7.01 -15.30 6.32
CA GLY A 111 7.32 -16.03 7.56
C GLY A 111 6.22 -16.97 8.05
N THR A 112 5.10 -17.08 7.33
CA THR A 112 3.92 -17.87 7.72
C THR A 112 3.39 -18.67 6.54
N ALA A 113 2.51 -19.63 6.81
CA ALA A 113 1.83 -20.38 5.74
C ALA A 113 0.85 -19.55 4.89
N THR A 114 0.50 -18.34 5.36
CA THR A 114 -0.45 -17.42 4.72
C THR A 114 0.25 -16.23 4.04
N SER A 115 1.55 -16.32 3.78
CA SER A 115 2.29 -15.23 3.13
C SER A 115 3.50 -15.70 2.30
N TRP A 116 3.89 -14.87 1.32
CA TRP A 116 4.94 -15.13 0.33
C TRP A 116 5.74 -13.85 0.08
N SER A 117 7.07 -13.91 0.09
CA SER A 117 7.99 -12.76 -0.13
C SER A 117 9.16 -13.14 -1.02
#